data_AF-A0A431KZZ1-F1
#
_entry.id   AF-A0A431KZZ1-F1
#
_cell.length_a   1.000
_cell.length_b   1.000
_cell.length_c   1.000
_cell.angle_alpha   90.00
_cell.angle_beta   90.00
_cell.angle_gamma   90.00
#
_symmetry.space_group_name_H-M   'P 1'
#
loop_
_entity.id
_entity.type
_entity.pdbx_description
1 polymer ?
#
loop_
_entity_poly.entity_id
_entity_poly.type
_entity_poly.pdbx_seq_one_letter_code
_entity_poly.pdbx_strand_id
1 'polypeptide(L)'
;MEKTVRNELIRPLRKFAGLLTLSAVLAGSFSLRAESLGMITPHVFRGVSPHLVPHRVPNRVPSRRYAPAPARSYQTSKSSAKSSAKARALASKKKVVAKAVNHPIQPQKFTDSMSSETLAPGVIHRFVRGPLSIHLLDIDMNSAPVKVQPTLAGDSFNQLKDVAAHARENNAIAAINANYFKTNGTPLGTLIINGEWIAGPLYDRVSMGITDNGRVKIDRVSLRGTLTTDNPEVPSLFCNTINQPRRHGSRLVVYTRRWGSFVRLPYEGCVVAVNAQGEVQDISLKEMAIPYGGYVLTDSKIGEISKLKVGDKVDLSWHTGPNDWHDVVQAVSGGPMLIKDGNLFLDLKAENFRKGWTGAQIHARTAAGVTANNHLLLATIEGPHTLWDVAKFLHKLGAVDAMNLDGGGSTTMVVHGNTVTRNANSHQRHVASSIAVVDMRTAMQNNLNRVPPETAEPTETPPAKEETSEFTVQKPSQTEEPAAVMPEAPEDLMQSPAQQPIKPPKKHLFGLFH
;
A
#
# COMPACT_ATOMS: atom_id res chain seq x y z
N MET A 1 14.31 -55.99 41.15
CA MET A 1 13.82 -57.20 40.46
C MET A 1 13.16 -56.70 39.18
N GLU A 2 13.64 -56.99 37.96
CA GLU A 2 14.17 -58.27 37.41
C GLU A 2 13.15 -59.42 37.50
N LYS A 3 12.91 -60.24 36.47
CA LYS A 3 13.53 -60.36 35.12
C LYS A 3 12.55 -61.07 34.14
N THR A 4 12.91 -61.09 32.85
CA THR A 4 12.74 -62.13 31.79
C THR A 4 11.84 -63.37 32.10
N VAL A 5 11.03 -63.96 31.21
CA VAL A 5 11.33 -64.82 30.01
C VAL A 5 9.97 -65.07 29.28
N ARG A 6 9.74 -64.83 27.98
CA ARG A 6 10.20 -65.46 26.69
C ARG A 6 9.53 -66.81 26.35
N ASN A 7 9.03 -66.92 25.10
CA ASN A 7 8.69 -68.11 24.26
C ASN A 7 7.45 -67.72 23.42
N GLU A 8 7.56 -67.32 22.15
CA GLU A 8 7.90 -68.08 20.93
C GLU A 8 6.98 -69.28 20.62
N LEU A 9 6.45 -69.31 19.39
CA LEU A 9 6.30 -70.53 18.59
C LEU A 9 6.23 -70.20 17.07
N ILE A 10 7.05 -70.89 16.27
CA ILE A 10 6.94 -71.15 14.81
C ILE A 10 6.98 -69.97 13.81
N ARG A 11 8.10 -69.89 13.06
CA ARG A 11 8.13 -69.71 11.59
C ARG A 11 8.50 -71.07 10.95
N PRO A 12 8.37 -71.27 9.62
CA PRO A 12 9.61 -71.14 8.82
C PRO A 12 9.45 -70.70 7.35
N LEU A 13 10.52 -70.08 6.81
CA LEU A 13 10.90 -70.01 5.37
C LEU A 13 9.92 -69.30 4.40
N ARG A 14 10.35 -68.64 3.31
CA ARG A 14 11.65 -68.67 2.58
C ARG A 14 12.09 -67.23 2.21
N LYS A 15 13.35 -67.05 1.81
CA LYS A 15 13.94 -65.74 1.44
C LYS A 15 13.73 -65.41 -0.04
N PHE A 16 13.57 -64.12 -0.36
CA PHE A 16 14.19 -63.48 -1.52
C PHE A 16 14.66 -62.07 -1.13
N ALA A 17 15.56 -61.47 -1.91
CA ALA A 17 16.39 -60.36 -1.45
C ALA A 17 16.08 -59.00 -2.12
N GLY A 18 16.22 -57.93 -1.33
CA GLY A 18 16.83 -56.66 -1.73
C GLY A 18 16.13 -55.81 -2.78
N LEU A 19 15.46 -54.74 -2.32
CA LEU A 19 15.70 -53.40 -2.87
C LEU A 19 15.41 -52.33 -1.80
N LEU A 20 16.36 -51.41 -1.55
CA LEU A 20 16.06 -50.15 -0.86
C LEU A 20 15.56 -49.15 -1.90
N THR A 21 14.24 -49.00 -2.02
CA THR A 21 13.68 -47.86 -2.74
C THR A 21 13.69 -46.64 -1.83
N LEU A 22 14.69 -45.78 -2.01
CA LEU A 22 14.78 -44.47 -1.38
C LEU A 22 13.64 -43.58 -1.91
N SER A 23 12.49 -43.61 -1.24
CA SER A 23 11.34 -42.76 -1.58
C SER A 23 11.65 -41.29 -1.27
N ALA A 24 12.28 -40.60 -2.21
CA ALA A 24 12.48 -39.17 -2.15
C ALA A 24 11.11 -38.46 -2.11
N VAL A 25 10.78 -37.88 -0.96
CA VAL A 25 9.62 -36.99 -0.84
C VAL A 25 9.94 -35.72 -1.61
N LEU A 26 9.45 -35.65 -2.84
CA LEU A 26 9.37 -34.43 -3.64
C LEU A 26 8.37 -33.48 -2.99
N ALA A 27 8.81 -32.82 -1.92
CA ALA A 27 8.18 -31.62 -1.40
C ALA A 27 8.26 -30.56 -2.51
N GLY A 28 7.14 -30.36 -3.21
CA GLY A 28 7.04 -29.40 -4.30
C GLY A 28 7.21 -27.98 -3.81
N SER A 29 8.45 -27.49 -3.82
CA SER A 29 8.77 -26.07 -3.60
C SER A 29 8.21 -25.24 -4.74
N PHE A 30 6.95 -24.80 -4.59
CA PHE A 30 6.32 -23.83 -5.49
C PHE A 30 7.03 -22.48 -5.35
N SER A 31 8.12 -22.33 -6.10
CA SER A 31 8.83 -21.06 -6.24
C SER A 31 7.95 -20.06 -6.98
N LEU A 32 7.26 -19.20 -6.20
CA LEU A 32 6.72 -17.95 -6.70
C LEU A 32 7.91 -17.10 -7.19
N ARG A 33 8.08 -17.05 -8.51
CA ARG A 33 9.10 -16.21 -9.16
C ARG A 33 8.94 -14.74 -8.79
N ALA A 34 10.02 -13.98 -9.00
CA ALA A 34 10.14 -12.56 -8.68
C ALA A 34 9.05 -11.64 -9.29
N GLU A 35 8.25 -12.13 -10.23
CA GLU A 35 7.03 -11.46 -10.72
C GLU A 35 6.08 -11.05 -9.56
N SER A 36 6.00 -11.84 -8.48
CA SER A 36 5.17 -11.55 -7.29
C SER A 36 5.64 -10.34 -6.44
N LEU A 37 6.83 -9.80 -6.72
CA LEU A 37 7.45 -8.69 -5.98
C LEU A 37 7.18 -7.30 -6.58
N GLY A 38 6.41 -7.19 -7.66
CA GLY A 38 6.21 -5.91 -8.35
C GLY A 38 7.46 -5.47 -9.11
N MET A 39 8.27 -6.44 -9.55
CA MET A 39 9.43 -6.23 -10.41
C MET A 39 8.94 -5.74 -11.78
N ILE A 40 8.78 -4.43 -11.94
CA ILE A 40 8.28 -3.82 -13.17
C ILE A 40 9.24 -4.17 -14.32
N THR A 41 8.83 -5.13 -15.15
CA THR A 41 9.47 -5.39 -16.43
C THR A 41 9.30 -4.16 -17.31
N PRO A 42 10.35 -3.71 -18.03
CA PRO A 42 10.21 -2.61 -18.96
C PRO A 42 9.35 -3.07 -20.13
N HIS A 43 8.07 -2.67 -20.15
CA HIS A 43 7.25 -2.79 -21.36
C HIS A 43 7.97 -2.08 -22.50
N VAL A 44 8.22 -2.81 -23.59
CA VAL A 44 8.87 -2.28 -24.79
C VAL A 44 7.95 -1.25 -25.42
N PHE A 45 8.18 0.02 -25.10
CA PHE A 45 7.62 1.15 -25.84
C PHE A 45 8.15 1.10 -27.27
N ARG A 46 7.36 0.51 -28.18
CA ARG A 46 7.54 0.79 -29.62
C ARG A 46 7.35 2.29 -29.82
N GLY A 47 8.33 2.90 -30.48
CA GLY A 47 8.59 4.32 -30.31
C GLY A 47 7.49 5.24 -30.86
N VAL A 48 7.17 6.27 -30.08
CA VAL A 48 6.73 7.55 -30.62
C VAL A 48 7.89 8.51 -30.38
N SER A 49 8.49 9.02 -31.45
CA SER A 49 9.66 9.91 -31.35
C SER A 49 9.30 11.19 -30.61
N PRO A 50 10.06 11.60 -29.56
CA PRO A 50 9.79 12.85 -28.88
C PRO A 50 10.18 14.03 -29.79
N HIS A 51 9.19 14.75 -30.32
CA HIS A 51 9.44 16.05 -30.95
C HIS A 51 10.04 17.01 -29.91
N LEU A 52 11.29 17.39 -30.12
CA LEU A 52 12.01 18.37 -29.31
C LEU A 52 11.34 19.76 -29.45
N VAL A 53 10.49 20.11 -28.50
CA VAL A 53 10.00 21.48 -28.33
C VAL A 53 11.05 22.25 -27.50
N PRO A 54 11.77 23.23 -28.08
CA PRO A 54 12.83 23.92 -27.34
C PRO A 54 12.25 24.86 -26.28
N HIS A 55 12.55 24.59 -25.00
CA HIS A 55 12.20 25.48 -23.90
C HIS A 55 12.94 26.82 -24.04
N ARG A 56 12.20 27.88 -24.41
CA ARG A 56 12.69 29.27 -24.30
C ARG A 56 12.93 29.62 -22.84
N VAL A 57 14.12 30.11 -22.53
CA VAL A 57 14.46 30.73 -21.24
C VAL A 57 13.58 31.97 -21.02
N PRO A 58 12.90 32.14 -19.88
CA PRO A 58 12.17 33.36 -19.57
C PRO A 58 13.14 34.54 -19.34
N ASN A 59 12.99 35.60 -20.12
CA ASN A 59 13.78 36.82 -19.93
C ASN A 59 13.43 37.54 -18.61
N ARG A 60 14.42 38.22 -18.03
CA ARG A 60 14.22 39.10 -16.86
C ARG A 60 13.24 40.24 -17.21
N VAL A 61 12.30 40.50 -16.31
CA VAL A 61 11.42 41.69 -16.33
C VAL A 61 11.68 42.49 -15.04
N PRO A 62 11.81 43.83 -15.08
CA PRO A 62 12.41 44.60 -13.98
C PRO A 62 11.48 44.83 -12.78
N SER A 63 12.09 45.05 -11.62
CA SER A 63 11.42 45.30 -10.35
C SER A 63 10.76 46.69 -10.28
N ARG A 64 9.44 46.73 -10.07
CA ARG A 64 8.77 47.95 -9.58
C ARG A 64 8.86 48.03 -8.06
N ARG A 65 9.34 49.17 -7.55
CA ARG A 65 9.33 49.49 -6.12
C ARG A 65 7.90 49.85 -5.68
N TYR A 66 7.46 49.32 -4.55
CA TYR A 66 6.36 49.90 -3.77
C TYR A 66 6.93 50.54 -2.50
N ALA A 67 6.46 51.74 -2.16
CA ALA A 67 6.88 52.48 -0.97
C ALA A 67 6.02 52.11 0.25
N PRO A 68 6.57 52.15 1.48
CA PRO A 68 5.81 51.86 2.69
C PRO A 68 4.88 53.01 3.10
N ALA A 69 3.68 52.67 3.57
CA ALA A 69 2.78 53.60 4.25
C ALA A 69 3.15 53.72 5.75
N PRO A 70 2.94 54.89 6.40
CA PRO A 70 3.55 55.19 7.69
C PRO A 70 2.80 54.63 8.91
N ALA A 71 3.54 54.34 9.97
CA ALA A 71 2.98 54.04 11.29
C ALA A 71 2.38 55.29 11.95
N ARG A 72 1.25 55.12 12.66
CA ARG A 72 0.69 56.14 13.56
C ARG A 72 0.93 55.76 15.02
N SER A 73 1.87 56.46 15.65
CA SER A 73 1.89 56.60 17.11
C SER A 73 0.83 57.63 17.54
N TYR A 74 0.24 57.45 18.72
CA TYR A 74 -0.42 58.53 19.44
C TYR A 74 -0.04 58.47 20.93
N GLN A 75 0.11 59.65 21.52
CA GLN A 75 0.75 59.84 22.82
C GLN A 75 -0.21 59.68 23.99
N THR A 76 0.37 59.43 25.17
CA THR A 76 -0.35 59.44 26.45
C THR A 76 -0.70 60.85 26.90
N SER A 77 -1.92 61.05 27.41
CA SER A 77 -2.23 62.14 28.35
C SER A 77 -3.15 61.62 29.47
N LYS A 78 -3.09 62.26 30.64
CA LYS A 78 -3.93 61.95 31.81
C LYS A 78 -4.90 63.10 32.05
N SER A 79 -6.17 62.81 32.26
CA SER A 79 -7.09 63.66 33.04
C SER A 79 -8.16 62.79 33.71
N SER A 80 -8.97 63.39 34.58
CA SER A 80 -9.71 62.67 35.63
C SER A 80 -11.23 62.69 35.46
N ALA A 81 -11.86 61.59 35.88
CA ALA A 81 -13.28 61.53 36.24
C ALA A 81 -13.43 60.63 37.48
N LYS A 82 -14.38 60.95 38.37
CA LYS A 82 -14.50 60.29 39.69
C LYS A 82 -15.55 59.17 39.70
N SER A 83 -15.31 58.20 40.59
CA SER A 83 -16.31 57.42 41.34
C SER A 83 -17.52 56.81 40.61
N SER A 84 -17.55 55.47 40.57
CA SER A 84 -18.58 54.74 41.34
C SER A 84 -18.17 53.29 41.59
N ALA A 85 -17.87 52.96 42.85
CA ALA A 85 -17.67 51.58 43.25
C ALA A 85 -19.04 50.93 43.52
N LYS A 86 -19.42 49.92 42.73
CA LYS A 86 -20.56 49.06 43.06
C LYS A 86 -20.22 47.61 42.72
N ALA A 87 -20.01 46.81 43.76
CA ALA A 87 -19.54 45.43 43.61
C ALA A 87 -20.59 44.57 42.89
N ARG A 88 -20.12 43.78 41.91
CA ARG A 88 -20.84 42.60 41.41
C ARG A 88 -19.86 41.44 41.39
N ALA A 89 -20.02 40.53 42.34
CA ALA A 89 -19.27 39.28 42.34
C ALA A 89 -19.60 38.49 41.06
N LEU A 90 -18.58 38.13 40.28
CA LEU A 90 -18.78 37.21 39.15
C LEU A 90 -19.02 35.81 39.72
N ALA A 91 -20.30 35.46 39.86
CA ALA A 91 -20.72 34.07 40.06
C ALA A 91 -20.25 33.25 38.86
N SER A 92 -19.19 32.47 39.04
CA SER A 92 -18.56 31.67 38.01
C SER A 92 -19.45 30.49 37.64
N LYS A 93 -20.41 30.74 36.72
CA LYS A 93 -21.24 29.71 36.10
C LYS A 93 -20.35 28.75 35.29
N LYS A 94 -19.75 27.77 35.97
CA LYS A 94 -19.30 26.51 35.38
C LYS A 94 -20.52 25.92 34.65
N LYS A 95 -20.60 26.14 33.35
CA LYS A 95 -21.59 25.52 32.49
C LYS A 95 -21.25 24.04 32.41
N VAL A 96 -21.77 23.26 33.37
CA VAL A 96 -21.66 21.80 33.37
C VAL A 96 -22.41 21.31 32.15
N VAL A 97 -21.68 21.15 31.04
CA VAL A 97 -22.16 20.43 29.88
C VAL A 97 -22.23 18.98 30.33
N ALA A 98 -23.43 18.56 30.76
CA ALA A 98 -23.72 17.17 31.06
C ALA A 98 -23.35 16.36 29.81
N LYS A 99 -22.28 15.55 29.92
CA LYS A 99 -21.75 14.78 28.80
C LYS A 99 -22.76 13.69 28.49
N ALA A 100 -23.63 13.95 27.51
CA ALA A 100 -24.72 13.07 27.15
C ALA A 100 -24.18 11.65 26.90
N VAL A 101 -24.53 10.72 27.79
CA VAL A 101 -24.16 9.32 27.68
C VAL A 101 -25.08 8.71 26.62
N ASN A 102 -24.73 8.93 25.35
CA ASN A 102 -25.36 8.25 24.23
C ASN A 102 -25.10 6.75 24.40
N HIS A 103 -26.13 6.02 24.81
CA HIS A 103 -26.03 4.58 25.03
C HIS A 103 -25.81 3.88 23.67
N PRO A 104 -24.99 2.82 23.61
CA PRO A 104 -24.79 2.06 22.38
C PRO A 104 -26.12 1.51 21.83
N ILE A 105 -26.41 1.85 20.58
CA ILE A 105 -27.50 1.34 19.78
C ILE A 105 -26.98 0.13 19.00
N GLN A 106 -27.74 -0.95 19.04
CA GLN A 106 -27.38 -2.25 18.47
C GLN A 106 -27.71 -2.29 16.97
N PRO A 107 -26.72 -2.28 16.03
CA PRO A 107 -26.99 -2.26 14.60
C PRO A 107 -27.70 -3.55 14.13
N GLN A 108 -27.49 -4.67 14.82
CA GLN A 108 -28.17 -5.94 14.55
C GLN A 108 -29.70 -5.90 14.71
N LYS A 109 -30.27 -4.84 15.32
CA LYS A 109 -31.72 -4.62 15.37
C LYS A 109 -32.32 -4.08 14.07
N PHE A 110 -31.49 -3.64 13.13
CA PHE A 110 -31.91 -2.99 11.88
C PHE A 110 -31.76 -3.89 10.64
N THR A 111 -31.16 -5.07 10.75
CA THR A 111 -30.87 -5.97 9.60
C THR A 111 -32.13 -6.33 8.80
N ASP A 112 -33.23 -6.51 9.53
CA ASP A 112 -34.50 -7.00 8.98
C ASP A 112 -35.37 -5.80 8.50
N SER A 113 -34.87 -4.56 8.65
CA SER A 113 -35.54 -3.31 8.29
C SER A 113 -34.66 -2.35 7.47
N MET A 114 -33.66 -2.87 6.75
CA MET A 114 -32.80 -2.05 5.88
C MET A 114 -33.51 -1.76 4.56
N SER A 115 -33.46 -0.52 4.09
CA SER A 115 -33.72 -0.21 2.67
C SER A 115 -32.66 -0.87 1.80
N SER A 116 -32.97 -1.19 0.55
CA SER A 116 -31.99 -1.77 -0.38
C SER A 116 -32.15 -1.26 -1.82
N GLU A 117 -31.03 -1.22 -2.52
CA GLU A 117 -30.94 -0.97 -3.96
C GLU A 117 -29.91 -1.93 -4.59
N THR A 118 -30.13 -2.34 -5.84
CA THR A 118 -29.24 -3.25 -6.58
C THR A 118 -28.32 -2.41 -7.46
N LEU A 119 -27.00 -2.50 -7.22
CA LEU A 119 -26.00 -1.74 -7.98
C LEU A 119 -25.59 -2.45 -9.28
N ALA A 120 -25.54 -3.78 -9.23
CA ALA A 120 -25.26 -4.71 -10.32
C ALA A 120 -25.82 -6.11 -9.96
N PRO A 121 -25.94 -7.06 -10.90
CA PRO A 121 -26.31 -8.44 -10.57
C PRO A 121 -25.39 -8.99 -9.47
N GLY A 122 -25.98 -9.57 -8.41
CA GLY A 122 -25.23 -10.05 -7.24
C GLY A 122 -24.60 -8.96 -6.36
N VAL A 123 -24.87 -7.66 -6.57
CA VAL A 123 -24.35 -6.55 -5.76
C VAL A 123 -25.49 -5.68 -5.23
N ILE A 124 -25.75 -5.80 -3.92
CA ILE A 124 -26.85 -5.12 -3.24
C ILE A 124 -26.28 -4.14 -2.21
N HIS A 125 -26.66 -2.86 -2.31
CA HIS A 125 -26.44 -1.88 -1.25
C HIS A 125 -27.66 -1.86 -0.32
N ARG A 126 -27.47 -2.21 0.95
CA ARG A 126 -28.49 -2.12 2.00
C ARG A 126 -28.15 -0.97 2.95
N PHE A 127 -29.12 -0.15 3.34
CA PHE A 127 -28.87 1.01 4.19
C PHE A 127 -29.99 1.36 5.19
N VAL A 128 -29.61 2.06 6.26
CA VAL A 128 -30.50 2.68 7.26
C VAL A 128 -29.96 4.06 7.63
N ARG A 129 -30.85 5.04 7.73
CA ARG A 129 -30.54 6.43 8.13
C ARG A 129 -31.44 6.84 9.30
N GLY A 130 -30.88 6.98 10.50
CA GLY A 130 -31.61 7.39 11.72
C GLY A 130 -30.67 7.69 12.90
N PRO A 131 -30.90 7.13 14.10
CA PRO A 131 -29.96 7.22 15.21
C PRO A 131 -28.57 6.64 14.89
N LEU A 132 -28.53 5.58 14.08
CA LEU A 132 -27.35 5.10 13.36
C LEU A 132 -27.45 5.47 11.87
N SER A 133 -26.31 5.63 11.19
CA SER A 133 -26.22 5.37 9.75
C SER A 133 -25.55 4.03 9.56
N ILE A 134 -26.18 3.14 8.80
CA ILE A 134 -25.64 1.83 8.44
C ILE A 134 -25.68 1.77 6.92
N HIS A 135 -24.56 1.45 6.30
CA HIS A 135 -24.47 1.13 4.88
C HIS A 135 -23.70 -0.17 4.74
N LEU A 136 -24.23 -1.08 3.93
CA LEU A 136 -23.72 -2.42 3.71
C LEU A 136 -23.73 -2.70 2.20
N LEU A 137 -22.60 -3.12 1.65
CA LEU A 137 -22.55 -3.81 0.36
C LEU A 137 -22.57 -5.31 0.65
N ASP A 138 -23.47 -6.02 -0.01
CA ASP A 138 -23.65 -7.46 0.00
C ASP A 138 -23.38 -7.95 -1.43
N ILE A 139 -22.31 -8.72 -1.60
CA ILE A 139 -21.69 -9.04 -2.88
C ILE A 139 -21.57 -10.56 -3.01
N ASP A 140 -22.32 -11.18 -3.91
CA ASP A 140 -22.14 -12.60 -4.25
C ASP A 140 -20.87 -12.79 -5.08
N MET A 141 -19.78 -13.18 -4.42
CA MET A 141 -18.48 -13.36 -5.06
C MET A 141 -18.40 -14.64 -5.93
N ASN A 142 -19.47 -15.43 -6.02
CA ASN A 142 -19.53 -16.61 -6.88
C ASN A 142 -20.10 -16.30 -8.28
N SER A 143 -20.95 -15.26 -8.42
CA SER A 143 -21.65 -14.97 -9.68
C SER A 143 -21.74 -13.49 -10.08
N ALA A 144 -21.49 -12.54 -9.17
CA ALA A 144 -21.55 -11.12 -9.52
C ALA A 144 -20.46 -10.77 -10.56
N PRO A 145 -20.79 -10.05 -11.66
CA PRO A 145 -19.83 -9.72 -12.72
C PRO A 145 -18.96 -8.52 -12.34
N VAL A 146 -18.37 -8.55 -11.15
CA VAL A 146 -17.59 -7.46 -10.55
C VAL A 146 -16.22 -7.93 -10.10
N LYS A 147 -15.22 -7.05 -10.21
CA LYS A 147 -13.93 -7.24 -9.56
C LYS A 147 -13.89 -6.40 -8.29
N VAL A 148 -13.74 -7.05 -7.15
CA VAL A 148 -13.42 -6.39 -5.88
C VAL A 148 -11.89 -6.36 -5.75
N GLN A 149 -11.30 -5.17 -5.60
CA GLN A 149 -9.85 -5.00 -5.48
C GLN A 149 -9.49 -3.84 -4.53
N PRO A 150 -8.31 -3.85 -3.88
CA PRO A 150 -7.80 -2.69 -3.18
C PRO A 150 -7.30 -1.64 -4.18
N THR A 151 -7.34 -0.38 -3.77
CA THR A 151 -6.84 0.76 -4.55
C THR A 151 -5.86 1.56 -3.71
N LEU A 152 -4.83 2.13 -4.33
CA LEU A 152 -3.88 3.04 -3.71
C LEU A 152 -4.18 4.49 -4.11
N ALA A 153 -3.79 5.44 -3.24
CA ALA A 153 -3.88 6.87 -3.55
C ALA A 153 -2.93 7.31 -4.70
N GLY A 154 -1.89 6.53 -4.99
CA GLY A 154 -0.95 6.72 -6.09
C GLY A 154 0.03 5.55 -6.16
N ASP A 155 0.97 5.57 -7.12
CA ASP A 155 1.88 4.44 -7.38
C ASP A 155 2.84 4.09 -6.23
N SER A 156 3.04 5.05 -5.33
CA SER A 156 3.84 4.91 -4.11
C SER A 156 3.19 5.60 -2.91
N PHE A 157 3.69 5.30 -1.71
CA PHE A 157 3.10 5.68 -0.42
C PHE A 157 3.16 7.16 -0.02
N ASN A 158 3.42 8.08 -0.95
CA ASN A 158 3.56 9.52 -0.69
C ASN A 158 2.26 10.33 -0.90
N GLN A 159 1.13 9.67 -1.17
CA GLN A 159 -0.15 10.29 -1.49
C GLN A 159 -1.29 9.80 -0.59
N LEU A 160 -2.33 10.63 -0.47
CA LEU A 160 -3.58 10.37 0.22
C LEU A 160 -4.73 10.98 -0.59
N LYS A 161 -5.78 10.19 -0.87
CA LYS A 161 -6.97 10.61 -1.64
C LYS A 161 -8.25 10.28 -0.87
N ASP A 162 -9.31 11.05 -1.07
CA ASP A 162 -10.64 10.71 -0.58
C ASP A 162 -11.21 9.46 -1.31
N VAL A 163 -12.18 8.78 -0.70
CA VAL A 163 -12.70 7.50 -1.21
C VAL A 163 -13.51 7.69 -2.51
N ALA A 164 -14.06 8.88 -2.77
CA ALA A 164 -14.72 9.17 -4.05
C ALA A 164 -13.70 9.34 -5.18
N ALA A 165 -12.52 9.91 -4.91
CA ALA A 165 -11.41 9.92 -5.85
C ALA A 165 -10.86 8.51 -6.13
N HIS A 166 -10.67 7.68 -5.10
CA HIS A 166 -10.33 6.25 -5.27
C HIS A 166 -11.36 5.54 -6.16
N ALA A 167 -12.66 5.71 -5.90
CA ALA A 167 -13.74 5.11 -6.68
C ALA A 167 -13.75 5.58 -8.14
N ARG A 168 -13.72 6.90 -8.36
CA ARG A 168 -13.75 7.56 -9.68
C ARG A 168 -12.58 7.12 -10.55
N GLU A 169 -11.37 7.07 -9.99
CA GLU A 169 -10.15 6.72 -10.74
C GLU A 169 -10.09 5.24 -11.12
N ASN A 170 -10.81 4.38 -10.38
CA ASN A 170 -10.93 2.95 -10.66
C ASN A 170 -12.23 2.58 -11.40
N ASN A 171 -13.07 3.55 -11.78
CA ASN A 171 -14.40 3.35 -12.39
C ASN A 171 -15.32 2.44 -11.55
N ALA A 172 -15.23 2.54 -10.23
CA ALA A 172 -15.93 1.68 -9.29
C ALA A 172 -17.42 2.06 -9.13
N ILE A 173 -18.31 1.06 -9.15
CA ILE A 173 -19.74 1.27 -8.84
C ILE A 173 -19.96 1.52 -7.34
N ALA A 174 -19.07 1.02 -6.49
CA ALA A 174 -19.01 1.36 -5.07
C ALA A 174 -17.57 1.27 -4.54
N ALA A 175 -17.27 1.99 -3.46
CA ALA A 175 -16.00 1.89 -2.74
C ALA A 175 -16.14 2.18 -1.25
N ILE A 176 -15.20 1.69 -0.45
CA ILE A 176 -15.15 1.82 1.01
C ILE A 176 -13.69 1.96 1.47
N ASN A 177 -13.40 2.66 2.56
CA ASN A 177 -12.02 2.81 3.04
C ASN A 177 -11.40 1.46 3.50
N ALA A 178 -10.07 1.32 3.39
CA ALA A 178 -9.37 0.05 3.67
C ALA A 178 -8.40 0.13 4.88
N ASN A 179 -7.11 -0.11 4.64
CA ASN A 179 -6.10 -0.34 5.68
C ASN A 179 -5.90 0.86 6.62
N TYR A 180 -5.44 0.56 7.85
CA TYR A 180 -4.76 1.55 8.67
C TYR A 180 -3.56 2.15 7.92
N PHE A 181 -3.28 3.43 8.16
CA PHE A 181 -2.19 4.13 7.50
C PHE A 181 -1.52 5.17 8.41
N LYS A 182 -0.27 5.49 8.12
CA LYS A 182 0.44 6.64 8.70
C LYS A 182 0.05 7.94 7.98
N THR A 183 0.20 9.06 8.66
CA THR A 183 -0.09 10.42 8.14
C THR A 183 0.66 10.80 6.86
N ASN A 184 1.74 10.10 6.50
CA ASN A 184 2.50 10.32 5.26
C ASN A 184 1.99 9.51 4.06
N GLY A 185 1.01 8.61 4.23
CA GLY A 185 0.49 7.74 3.16
C GLY A 185 0.87 6.25 3.28
N THR A 186 1.81 5.86 4.15
CA THR A 186 2.21 4.44 4.26
C THR A 186 1.10 3.57 4.87
N PRO A 187 0.61 2.52 4.16
CA PRO A 187 -0.33 1.54 4.71
C PRO A 187 0.35 0.63 5.75
N LEU A 188 -0.44 0.16 6.72
CA LEU A 188 0.01 -0.64 7.85
C LEU A 188 -0.67 -2.01 7.82
N GLY A 189 0.14 -3.07 7.75
CA GLY A 189 -0.34 -4.44 7.52
C GLY A 189 -0.45 -4.79 6.04
N THR A 190 -0.84 -6.03 5.78
CA THR A 190 -0.94 -6.67 4.46
C THR A 190 -1.71 -5.80 3.46
N LEU A 191 -1.13 -5.60 2.28
CA LEU A 191 -1.79 -5.07 1.11
C LEU A 191 -1.25 -5.83 -0.10
N ILE A 192 -2.14 -6.53 -0.81
CA ILE A 192 -1.82 -7.29 -2.03
C ILE A 192 -2.74 -6.78 -3.14
N ILE A 193 -2.20 -6.45 -4.31
CA ILE A 193 -3.00 -5.99 -5.46
C ILE A 193 -2.54 -6.76 -6.71
N ASN A 194 -3.45 -7.52 -7.32
CA ASN A 194 -3.16 -8.39 -8.47
C ASN A 194 -1.99 -9.37 -8.24
N GLY A 195 -1.84 -9.89 -7.03
CA GLY A 195 -0.74 -10.78 -6.63
C GLY A 195 0.55 -10.08 -6.19
N GLU A 196 0.69 -8.77 -6.44
CA GLU A 196 1.84 -7.98 -5.98
C GLU A 196 1.76 -7.70 -4.48
N TRP A 197 2.81 -8.03 -3.73
CA TRP A 197 2.96 -7.66 -2.31
C TRP A 197 3.30 -6.17 -2.10
N ILE A 198 2.29 -5.31 -2.29
CA ILE A 198 2.37 -3.87 -2.07
C ILE A 198 2.87 -3.53 -0.66
N ALA A 199 2.36 -4.19 0.39
CA ALA A 199 2.83 -4.00 1.76
C ALA A 199 2.78 -5.28 2.59
N GLY A 200 3.85 -5.54 3.35
CA GLY A 200 3.96 -6.68 4.23
C GLY A 200 3.11 -6.56 5.51
N PRO A 201 2.90 -7.68 6.22
CA PRO A 201 2.06 -7.74 7.40
C PRO A 201 2.64 -6.96 8.59
N LEU A 202 1.78 -6.76 9.58
CA LEU A 202 2.12 -6.07 10.83
C LEU A 202 1.47 -6.80 12.01
N TYR A 203 2.29 -7.33 12.93
CA TYR A 203 1.85 -8.10 14.11
C TYR A 203 0.94 -9.30 13.78
N ASP A 204 1.12 -9.90 12.59
CA ASP A 204 0.31 -10.99 12.05
C ASP A 204 -1.19 -10.76 12.24
N ARG A 205 -1.63 -9.54 11.88
CA ARG A 205 -3.02 -9.09 12.00
C ARG A 205 -3.96 -9.77 11.03
N VAL A 206 -5.24 -9.73 11.36
CA VAL A 206 -6.27 -10.19 10.43
C VAL A 206 -6.25 -9.35 9.15
N SER A 207 -6.41 -10.06 8.04
CA SER A 207 -6.49 -9.50 6.70
C SER A 207 -7.64 -10.17 5.95
N MET A 208 -8.30 -9.43 5.07
CA MET A 208 -9.27 -9.96 4.13
C MET A 208 -8.54 -10.18 2.81
N GLY A 209 -8.57 -11.40 2.31
CA GLY A 209 -8.02 -11.82 1.03
C GLY A 209 -9.12 -12.25 0.07
N ILE A 210 -8.86 -12.11 -1.23
CA ILE A 210 -9.65 -12.67 -2.32
C ILE A 210 -8.70 -13.42 -3.25
N THR A 211 -9.04 -14.67 -3.55
CA THR A 211 -8.26 -15.55 -4.43
C THR A 211 -8.49 -15.22 -5.90
N ASP A 212 -7.66 -15.77 -6.79
CA ASP A 212 -7.82 -15.68 -8.24
C ASP A 212 -9.21 -16.15 -8.73
N ASN A 213 -9.77 -17.15 -8.06
CA ASN A 213 -11.09 -17.74 -8.30
C ASN A 213 -12.25 -17.02 -7.58
N GLY A 214 -11.98 -15.88 -6.93
CA GLY A 214 -13.02 -15.05 -6.28
C GLY A 214 -13.44 -15.51 -4.88
N ARG A 215 -12.87 -16.59 -4.33
CA ARG A 215 -13.12 -17.01 -2.95
C ARG A 215 -12.54 -16.00 -1.97
N VAL A 216 -13.37 -15.54 -1.04
CA VAL A 216 -12.96 -14.61 0.02
C VAL A 216 -12.48 -15.37 1.25
N LYS A 217 -11.46 -14.82 1.92
CA LYS A 217 -10.78 -15.41 3.08
C LYS A 217 -10.53 -14.32 4.11
N ILE A 218 -10.76 -14.58 5.40
CA ILE A 218 -10.44 -13.63 6.48
C ILE A 218 -9.66 -14.39 7.56
N ASP A 219 -8.35 -14.12 7.66
CA ASP A 219 -7.48 -14.78 8.63
C ASP A 219 -6.26 -13.92 8.99
N ARG A 220 -5.48 -14.38 9.98
CA ARG A 220 -4.26 -13.74 10.46
C ARG A 220 -3.08 -14.06 9.55
N VAL A 221 -2.57 -13.04 8.86
CA VAL A 221 -1.56 -13.25 7.81
C VAL A 221 -0.16 -12.90 8.31
N SER A 222 0.72 -13.90 8.27
CA SER A 222 2.17 -13.77 8.39
C SER A 222 2.83 -13.98 7.02
N LEU A 223 3.95 -13.32 6.80
CA LEU A 223 4.75 -13.42 5.57
C LEU A 223 6.07 -14.10 5.92
N ARG A 224 6.45 -15.13 5.16
CA ARG A 224 7.57 -16.03 5.46
C ARG A 224 8.47 -16.15 4.23
N GLY A 225 9.40 -15.22 4.11
CA GLY A 225 10.36 -15.15 3.02
C GLY A 225 11.73 -15.67 3.41
N THR A 226 12.44 -16.18 2.41
CA THR A 226 13.83 -16.56 2.50
C THR A 226 14.59 -15.86 1.39
N LEU A 227 15.47 -14.95 1.80
CA LEU A 227 16.56 -14.48 0.96
C LEU A 227 17.61 -15.61 0.92
N THR A 228 18.02 -16.05 -0.26
CA THR A 228 19.17 -16.95 -0.46
C THR A 228 20.25 -16.18 -1.21
N THR A 229 21.53 -16.50 -0.98
CA THR A 229 22.63 -15.80 -1.63
C THR A 229 23.74 -16.75 -2.06
N ASP A 230 24.55 -16.37 -3.05
CA ASP A 230 25.77 -17.12 -3.43
C ASP A 230 27.00 -16.77 -2.55
N ASN A 231 26.88 -15.78 -1.68
CA ASN A 231 27.90 -15.43 -0.69
C ASN A 231 27.88 -16.43 0.50
N PRO A 232 28.95 -17.21 0.73
CA PRO A 232 28.98 -18.26 1.75
C PRO A 232 28.96 -17.72 3.19
N GLU A 233 29.17 -16.41 3.41
CA GLU A 233 29.02 -15.78 4.72
C GLU A 233 27.56 -15.44 5.06
N VAL A 234 26.65 -15.46 4.07
CA VAL A 234 25.22 -15.10 4.16
C VAL A 234 24.33 -16.09 3.36
N PRO A 235 24.44 -17.41 3.53
CA PRO A 235 23.82 -18.38 2.61
C PRO A 235 22.29 -18.30 2.55
N SER A 236 21.62 -17.98 3.67
CA SER A 236 20.21 -17.57 3.65
C SER A 236 19.82 -16.71 4.86
N LEU A 237 18.79 -15.88 4.70
CA LEU A 237 18.19 -15.04 5.73
C LEU A 237 16.67 -15.05 5.67
N PHE A 238 16.03 -15.08 6.84
CA PHE A 238 14.58 -14.95 6.95
C PHE A 238 14.16 -13.47 6.82
N CYS A 239 13.20 -13.20 5.93
CA CYS A 239 12.50 -11.93 5.84
C CYS A 239 10.99 -12.14 6.05
N ASN A 240 10.31 -11.19 6.70
CA ASN A 240 8.88 -11.28 6.97
C ASN A 240 8.11 -9.98 6.69
N THR A 241 8.75 -9.00 6.04
CA THR A 241 8.13 -7.69 5.85
C THR A 241 8.73 -6.92 4.68
N ILE A 242 7.86 -6.24 3.94
CA ILE A 242 8.14 -5.53 2.69
C ILE A 242 7.41 -4.19 2.71
N ASN A 243 8.09 -3.12 2.28
CA ASN A 243 7.60 -1.74 2.27
C ASN A 243 7.05 -1.20 3.61
N GLN A 244 7.34 -1.85 4.76
CA GLN A 244 6.89 -1.38 6.07
C GLN A 244 7.92 -0.43 6.72
N PRO A 245 7.50 0.58 7.52
CA PRO A 245 8.44 1.47 8.20
C PRO A 245 9.30 0.73 9.22
N ARG A 246 10.63 0.77 9.05
CA ARG A 246 11.58 0.12 9.95
C ARG A 246 11.41 0.60 11.41
N ARG A 247 11.43 -0.36 12.35
CA ARG A 247 11.27 -0.12 13.80
C ARG A 247 12.53 -0.58 14.53
N HIS A 248 12.69 -0.17 15.78
CA HIS A 248 13.74 -0.74 16.63
C HIS A 248 13.52 -2.25 16.78
N GLY A 249 14.55 -3.06 16.55
CA GLY A 249 14.45 -4.52 16.51
C GLY A 249 13.91 -5.12 15.20
N SER A 250 13.59 -4.32 14.18
CA SER A 250 13.36 -4.85 12.82
C SER A 250 14.69 -5.41 12.26
N ARG A 251 14.68 -6.70 11.92
CA ARG A 251 15.70 -7.35 11.07
C ARG A 251 15.53 -6.89 9.61
N LEU A 252 16.00 -7.71 8.66
CA LEU A 252 15.81 -7.59 7.21
C LEU A 252 14.42 -7.09 6.81
N VAL A 253 14.35 -5.88 6.22
CA VAL A 253 13.17 -5.29 5.56
C VAL A 253 13.49 -5.03 4.10
N VAL A 254 12.58 -5.44 3.20
CA VAL A 254 12.67 -5.19 1.75
C VAL A 254 11.92 -3.91 1.38
N TYR A 255 12.48 -3.10 0.50
CA TYR A 255 11.85 -1.90 -0.06
C TYR A 255 11.86 -1.94 -1.59
N THR A 256 10.67 -1.76 -2.17
CA THR A 256 10.39 -1.71 -3.62
C THR A 256 9.95 -0.29 -4.01
N ARG A 257 9.69 -0.05 -5.31
CA ARG A 257 9.19 1.25 -5.77
C ARG A 257 7.82 1.66 -5.22
N ARG A 258 7.05 0.76 -4.60
CA ARG A 258 5.82 1.10 -3.85
C ARG A 258 6.10 1.94 -2.60
N TRP A 259 7.28 1.81 -1.99
CA TRP A 259 7.73 2.71 -0.92
C TRP A 259 8.00 4.13 -1.43
N GLY A 260 8.56 4.24 -2.64
CA GLY A 260 8.98 5.48 -3.29
C GLY A 260 10.20 5.24 -4.19
N SER A 261 10.86 6.32 -4.64
CA SER A 261 12.13 6.22 -5.39
C SER A 261 13.36 5.96 -4.51
N PHE A 262 13.24 6.10 -3.19
CA PHE A 262 14.37 6.21 -2.27
C PHE A 262 13.99 5.72 -0.87
N VAL A 263 14.94 5.11 -0.16
CA VAL A 263 14.79 4.75 1.26
C VAL A 263 15.88 5.41 2.10
N ARG A 264 15.49 5.96 3.25
CA ARG A 264 16.37 6.59 4.25
C ARG A 264 16.05 6.03 5.63
N LEU A 265 17.05 5.42 6.27
CA LEU A 265 16.93 4.91 7.63
C LEU A 265 16.95 6.06 8.66
N PRO A 266 16.19 5.94 9.76
CA PRO A 266 16.18 6.95 10.83
C PRO A 266 17.48 7.00 11.65
N TYR A 267 18.32 5.97 11.54
CA TYR A 267 19.64 5.84 12.17
C TYR A 267 20.52 4.95 11.27
N GLU A 268 21.83 4.85 11.53
CA GLU A 268 22.72 4.01 10.72
C GLU A 268 22.35 2.52 10.80
N GLY A 269 22.42 1.85 9.66
CA GLY A 269 22.14 0.44 9.48
C GLY A 269 23.03 -0.16 8.39
N CYS A 270 22.50 -1.16 7.70
CA CYS A 270 23.01 -1.58 6.39
C CYS A 270 21.85 -1.45 5.39
N VAL A 271 22.15 -0.99 4.17
CA VAL A 271 21.20 -0.69 3.10
C VAL A 271 21.83 -1.15 1.77
N VAL A 272 21.31 -2.22 1.18
CA VAL A 272 21.90 -2.91 0.02
C VAL A 272 20.95 -2.79 -1.18
N ALA A 273 21.43 -2.21 -2.29
CA ALA A 273 20.66 -2.13 -3.54
C ALA A 273 20.84 -3.40 -4.37
N VAL A 274 19.72 -3.92 -4.90
CA VAL A 274 19.67 -5.13 -5.73
C VAL A 274 18.95 -4.83 -7.05
N ASN A 275 19.54 -5.22 -8.17
CA ASN A 275 18.99 -4.95 -9.51
C ASN A 275 17.89 -5.95 -9.92
N ALA A 276 17.37 -5.78 -11.14
CA ALA A 276 16.36 -6.66 -11.73
C ALA A 276 16.84 -8.09 -12.02
N GLN A 277 18.16 -8.33 -11.94
CA GLN A 277 18.81 -9.61 -12.16
C GLN A 277 19.16 -10.34 -10.83
N GLY A 278 18.83 -9.74 -9.68
CA GLY A 278 19.15 -10.29 -8.36
C GLY A 278 20.58 -10.01 -7.88
N GLU A 279 21.33 -9.12 -8.53
CA GLU A 279 22.72 -8.80 -8.20
C GLU A 279 22.82 -7.54 -7.34
N VAL A 280 23.67 -7.57 -6.31
CA VAL A 280 23.96 -6.43 -5.43
C VAL A 280 24.78 -5.38 -6.18
N GLN A 281 24.25 -4.15 -6.28
CA GLN A 281 24.89 -3.04 -7.01
C GLN A 281 25.62 -2.05 -6.11
N ASP A 282 25.11 -1.76 -4.91
CA ASP A 282 25.64 -0.72 -4.03
C ASP A 282 25.26 -0.99 -2.55
N ILE A 283 26.07 -0.50 -1.61
CA ILE A 283 25.91 -0.72 -0.17
C ILE A 283 26.15 0.59 0.60
N SER A 284 25.13 1.02 1.34
CA SER A 284 25.09 2.25 2.12
C SER A 284 24.82 1.98 3.60
N LEU A 285 25.34 2.85 4.48
CA LEU A 285 25.08 2.78 5.91
C LEU A 285 23.75 3.43 6.33
N LYS A 286 23.00 4.07 5.42
CA LYS A 286 21.88 4.93 5.82
C LYS A 286 20.77 5.11 4.80
N GLU A 287 21.11 5.28 3.53
CA GLU A 287 20.12 5.65 2.51
C GLU A 287 20.54 5.30 1.10
N MET A 288 19.55 5.02 0.25
CA MET A 288 19.75 4.40 -1.06
C MET A 288 18.59 4.70 -2.01
N ALA A 289 18.92 4.95 -3.28
CA ALA A 289 17.93 4.98 -4.36
C ALA A 289 17.48 3.57 -4.69
N ILE A 290 16.17 3.33 -4.75
CA ILE A 290 15.65 1.99 -5.07
C ILE A 290 15.83 1.76 -6.57
N PRO A 291 16.50 0.69 -7.04
CA PRO A 291 16.69 0.44 -8.48
C PRO A 291 15.36 0.35 -9.25
N TYR A 292 15.38 0.64 -10.55
CA TYR A 292 14.23 0.34 -11.42
C TYR A 292 14.20 -1.16 -11.71
N GLY A 293 13.04 -1.79 -11.58
CA GLY A 293 12.88 -3.24 -11.71
C GLY A 293 13.57 -4.07 -10.60
N GLY A 294 14.10 -3.43 -9.56
CA GLY A 294 14.78 -4.07 -8.44
C GLY A 294 14.32 -3.53 -7.08
N TYR A 295 15.10 -3.79 -6.02
CA TYR A 295 14.71 -3.51 -4.65
C TYR A 295 15.91 -3.12 -3.76
N VAL A 296 15.63 -2.73 -2.51
CA VAL A 296 16.64 -2.45 -1.49
C VAL A 296 16.38 -3.29 -0.24
N LEU A 297 17.39 -3.99 0.22
CA LEU A 297 17.40 -4.70 1.50
C LEU A 297 17.90 -3.78 2.61
N THR A 298 17.33 -3.86 3.82
CA THR A 298 17.83 -3.08 4.97
C THR A 298 17.86 -3.86 6.27
N ASP A 299 18.87 -3.64 7.09
CA ASP A 299 19.00 -4.23 8.43
C ASP A 299 19.77 -3.28 9.38
N SER A 300 20.14 -3.75 10.56
CA SER A 300 21.05 -3.07 11.48
C SER A 300 22.48 -3.00 10.90
N LYS A 301 23.32 -2.12 11.47
CA LYS A 301 24.69 -1.89 10.98
C LYS A 301 25.62 -3.11 11.09
N ILE A 302 25.22 -4.09 11.91
CA ILE A 302 25.89 -5.38 12.11
C ILE A 302 24.95 -6.56 11.78
N GLY A 303 23.88 -6.31 11.01
CA GLY A 303 22.99 -7.35 10.52
C GLY A 303 23.64 -8.14 9.39
N GLU A 304 23.23 -9.39 9.18
CA GLU A 304 23.93 -10.34 8.30
C GLU A 304 24.18 -9.84 6.87
N ILE A 305 23.26 -9.01 6.32
CA ILE A 305 23.45 -8.40 4.99
C ILE A 305 24.66 -7.45 4.90
N SER A 306 25.27 -7.03 6.01
CA SER A 306 26.49 -6.20 6.00
C SER A 306 27.76 -6.96 5.58
N LYS A 307 27.65 -8.27 5.35
CA LYS A 307 28.71 -9.13 4.79
C LYS A 307 28.57 -9.33 3.27
N LEU A 308 27.46 -8.86 2.68
CA LEU A 308 27.26 -8.85 1.23
C LEU A 308 28.23 -7.86 0.58
N LYS A 309 28.57 -8.11 -0.68
CA LYS A 309 29.48 -7.34 -1.52
C LYS A 309 28.81 -7.03 -2.85
N VAL A 310 29.30 -6.01 -3.55
CA VAL A 310 28.86 -5.71 -4.92
C VAL A 310 29.23 -6.87 -5.85
N GLY A 311 28.28 -7.35 -6.64
CA GLY A 311 28.39 -8.54 -7.48
C GLY A 311 27.85 -9.84 -6.85
N ASP A 312 27.58 -9.88 -5.54
CA ASP A 312 26.88 -11.01 -4.91
C ASP A 312 25.47 -11.15 -5.51
N LYS A 313 25.00 -12.39 -5.70
CA LYS A 313 23.64 -12.66 -6.16
C LYS A 313 22.74 -13.08 -5.01
N VAL A 314 21.52 -12.58 -5.04
CA VAL A 314 20.48 -12.83 -4.05
C VAL A 314 19.15 -13.16 -4.75
N ASP A 315 18.51 -14.24 -4.31
CA ASP A 315 17.13 -14.58 -4.66
C ASP A 315 16.22 -14.43 -3.44
N LEU A 316 14.94 -14.15 -3.67
CA LEU A 316 13.99 -13.78 -2.61
C LEU A 316 12.65 -14.46 -2.82
N SER A 317 12.52 -15.64 -2.23
CA SER A 317 11.28 -16.45 -2.23
C SER A 317 10.36 -16.07 -1.06
N TRP A 318 9.04 -16.22 -1.23
CA TRP A 318 8.04 -15.92 -0.21
C TRP A 318 6.94 -16.98 -0.12
N HIS A 319 6.49 -17.24 1.11
CA HIS A 319 5.30 -18.03 1.41
C HIS A 319 4.43 -17.31 2.44
N THR A 320 3.13 -17.58 2.46
CA THR A 320 2.22 -17.10 3.50
C THR A 320 2.12 -18.07 4.67
N GLY A 321 1.84 -17.55 5.87
CA GLY A 321 1.22 -18.32 6.94
C GLY A 321 -0.13 -17.69 7.28
N PRO A 322 -1.27 -18.39 7.13
CA PRO A 322 -1.37 -19.82 6.79
C PRO A 322 -1.00 -20.14 5.32
N ASN A 323 -0.64 -21.41 5.08
CA ASN A 323 -0.06 -21.86 3.80
C ASN A 323 -1.07 -21.85 2.64
N ASP A 324 -2.36 -21.83 2.94
CA ASP A 324 -3.44 -21.84 1.96
C ASP A 324 -3.72 -20.43 1.38
N TRP A 325 -2.99 -19.39 1.79
CA TRP A 325 -3.11 -18.02 1.25
C TRP A 325 -2.22 -17.76 0.02
N HIS A 326 -1.62 -18.79 -0.58
CA HIS A 326 -0.75 -18.65 -1.77
C HIS A 326 -1.51 -18.26 -3.05
N ASP A 327 -2.82 -18.45 -3.09
CA ASP A 327 -3.74 -18.13 -4.18
C ASP A 327 -4.37 -16.73 -4.08
N VAL A 328 -4.05 -15.97 -3.01
CA VAL A 328 -4.66 -14.67 -2.70
C VAL A 328 -4.03 -13.55 -3.55
N VAL A 329 -4.76 -13.10 -4.56
CA VAL A 329 -4.33 -12.04 -5.49
C VAL A 329 -4.81 -10.64 -5.11
N GLN A 330 -5.75 -10.51 -4.17
CA GLN A 330 -6.18 -9.23 -3.61
C GLN A 330 -6.19 -9.33 -2.08
N ALA A 331 -5.64 -8.37 -1.34
CA ALA A 331 -5.77 -8.36 0.13
C ALA A 331 -5.68 -6.98 0.76
N VAL A 332 -6.40 -6.80 1.87
CA VAL A 332 -6.36 -5.63 2.77
C VAL A 332 -6.22 -6.07 4.22
N SER A 333 -5.61 -5.25 5.07
CA SER A 333 -5.37 -5.56 6.48
C SER A 333 -5.99 -4.52 7.40
N GLY A 334 -6.45 -4.95 8.56
CA GLY A 334 -7.09 -4.07 9.52
C GLY A 334 -6.94 -4.59 10.95
N GLY A 335 -8.04 -5.14 11.45
CA GLY A 335 -8.17 -5.72 12.77
C GLY A 335 -8.97 -4.88 13.76
N PRO A 336 -9.36 -5.49 14.90
CA PRO A 336 -9.23 -6.91 15.20
C PRO A 336 -10.20 -7.76 14.35
N MET A 337 -9.95 -9.06 14.36
CA MET A 337 -10.90 -10.11 13.99
C MET A 337 -12.14 -9.97 14.89
N LEU A 338 -13.32 -10.02 14.28
CA LEU A 338 -14.63 -9.84 14.93
C LEU A 338 -15.34 -11.17 15.11
N ILE A 339 -15.29 -12.00 14.07
CA ILE A 339 -15.87 -13.34 14.00
C ILE A 339 -14.79 -14.27 13.41
N LYS A 340 -14.69 -15.49 13.92
CA LYS A 340 -13.84 -16.55 13.39
C LYS A 340 -14.58 -17.89 13.44
N ASP A 341 -14.62 -18.61 12.33
CA ASP A 341 -15.20 -19.95 12.21
C ASP A 341 -16.64 -20.02 12.77
N GLY A 342 -17.44 -18.99 12.49
CA GLY A 342 -18.84 -18.82 12.95
C GLY A 342 -19.01 -18.26 14.37
N ASN A 343 -17.93 -18.02 15.10
CA ASN A 343 -17.94 -17.61 16.51
C ASN A 343 -17.50 -16.15 16.72
N LEU A 344 -18.18 -15.41 17.59
CA LEU A 344 -17.79 -14.04 17.97
C LEU A 344 -16.46 -14.06 18.75
N PHE A 345 -15.38 -13.49 18.20
CA PHE A 345 -14.01 -13.78 18.62
C PHE A 345 -13.25 -12.59 19.27
N LEU A 346 -13.45 -11.38 18.76
CA LEU A 346 -12.88 -10.09 19.22
C LEU A 346 -11.50 -10.11 19.94
N ASP A 347 -10.44 -10.55 19.26
CA ASP A 347 -9.09 -10.56 19.85
C ASP A 347 -8.33 -9.23 19.67
N LEU A 348 -8.35 -8.40 20.71
CA LEU A 348 -7.52 -7.20 20.79
C LEU A 348 -6.06 -7.48 21.14
N LYS A 349 -5.80 -8.55 21.90
CA LYS A 349 -4.52 -8.77 22.59
C LYS A 349 -3.47 -9.30 21.62
N ALA A 350 -3.79 -10.37 20.88
CA ALA A 350 -2.80 -11.00 20.01
C ALA A 350 -2.59 -10.23 18.69
N GLU A 351 -3.48 -9.30 18.34
CA GLU A 351 -3.31 -8.31 17.25
C GLU A 351 -2.72 -6.96 17.72
N ASN A 352 -2.31 -6.88 18.99
CA ASN A 352 -1.59 -5.76 19.60
C ASN A 352 -2.38 -4.43 19.55
N PHE A 353 -3.69 -4.48 19.81
CA PHE A 353 -4.52 -3.29 20.05
C PHE A 353 -4.57 -2.95 21.54
N ARG A 354 -4.49 -1.65 21.87
CA ARG A 354 -4.52 -1.18 23.28
C ARG A 354 -5.92 -1.38 23.89
N LYS A 355 -6.00 -1.77 25.18
CA LYS A 355 -7.27 -2.04 25.89
C LYS A 355 -8.36 -0.94 25.76
N GLY A 356 -7.97 0.33 25.62
CA GLY A 356 -8.91 1.45 25.45
C GLY A 356 -9.51 1.59 24.03
N TRP A 357 -9.05 0.82 23.05
CA TRP A 357 -9.40 1.00 21.64
C TRP A 357 -10.80 0.45 21.27
N THR A 358 -11.37 -0.41 22.12
CA THR A 358 -12.82 -0.75 22.15
C THR A 358 -13.64 0.08 23.14
N GLY A 359 -12.99 0.95 23.92
CA GLY A 359 -13.58 1.58 25.09
C GLY A 359 -14.41 2.82 24.78
N ALA A 360 -15.75 2.67 24.87
CA ALA A 360 -16.76 3.70 25.15
C ALA A 360 -16.84 4.98 24.27
N GLN A 361 -15.89 5.25 23.38
CA GLN A 361 -16.00 6.34 22.43
C GLN A 361 -16.80 5.91 21.21
N ILE A 362 -17.93 6.59 21.03
CA ILE A 362 -18.77 6.55 19.84
C ILE A 362 -17.94 6.99 18.65
N HIS A 363 -17.64 6.04 17.77
CA HIS A 363 -16.84 6.26 16.57
C HIS A 363 -17.53 5.60 15.39
N ALA A 364 -17.41 6.23 14.23
CA ALA A 364 -17.72 5.55 12.98
C ALA A 364 -16.76 4.36 12.77
N ARG A 365 -17.24 3.28 12.16
CA ARG A 365 -16.50 2.04 11.94
C ARG A 365 -16.71 1.51 10.53
N THR A 366 -15.66 0.96 9.95
CA THR A 366 -15.68 0.17 8.72
C THR A 366 -15.32 -1.27 9.06
N ALA A 367 -15.98 -2.24 8.43
CA ALA A 367 -15.73 -3.67 8.65
C ALA A 367 -15.99 -4.48 7.38
N ALA A 368 -15.38 -5.67 7.32
CA ALA A 368 -15.58 -6.67 6.28
C ALA A 368 -15.96 -8.01 6.91
N GLY A 369 -16.79 -8.80 6.24
CA GLY A 369 -17.13 -10.16 6.62
C GLY A 369 -17.40 -11.05 5.42
N VAL A 370 -17.29 -12.36 5.58
CA VAL A 370 -17.61 -13.36 4.55
C VAL A 370 -18.60 -14.39 5.08
N THR A 371 -19.62 -14.73 4.30
CA THR A 371 -20.62 -15.74 4.66
C THR A 371 -20.17 -17.16 4.28
N ALA A 372 -20.85 -18.19 4.81
CA ALA A 372 -20.60 -19.58 4.43
C ALA A 372 -20.77 -19.86 2.91
N ASN A 373 -21.62 -19.08 2.23
CA ASN A 373 -21.83 -19.15 0.79
C ASN A 373 -21.01 -18.09 0.00
N ASN A 374 -19.88 -17.61 0.56
CA ASN A 374 -18.94 -16.71 -0.12
C ASN A 374 -19.56 -15.37 -0.59
N HIS A 375 -20.54 -14.83 0.13
CA HIS A 375 -20.89 -13.41 -0.01
C HIS A 375 -19.89 -12.56 0.76
N LEU A 376 -19.39 -11.50 0.14
CA LEU A 376 -18.60 -10.47 0.79
C LEU A 376 -19.52 -9.36 1.31
N LEU A 377 -19.44 -9.11 2.61
CA LEU A 377 -20.16 -8.06 3.33
C LEU A 377 -19.19 -6.91 3.66
N LEU A 378 -19.37 -5.73 3.07
CA LEU A 378 -18.58 -4.52 3.37
C LEU A 378 -19.47 -3.47 4.03
N ALA A 379 -19.21 -3.14 5.30
CA ALA A 379 -20.10 -2.31 6.11
C ALA A 379 -19.42 -1.04 6.65
N THR A 380 -20.13 0.10 6.60
CA THR A 380 -19.86 1.29 7.42
C THR A 380 -20.98 1.54 8.40
N ILE A 381 -20.64 1.82 9.66
CA ILE A 381 -21.59 2.15 10.73
C ILE A 381 -21.17 3.45 11.40
N GLU A 382 -22.06 4.44 11.43
CA GLU A 382 -21.90 5.75 12.07
C GLU A 382 -22.96 5.94 13.17
N GLY A 383 -22.61 6.65 14.24
CA GLY A 383 -23.47 6.84 15.42
C GLY A 383 -23.10 5.90 16.59
N PRO A 384 -23.84 5.96 17.71
CA PRO A 384 -23.45 5.29 18.95
C PRO A 384 -23.60 3.77 18.87
N HIS A 385 -22.49 3.05 18.82
CA HIS A 385 -22.42 1.59 18.87
C HIS A 385 -21.07 1.13 19.45
N THR A 386 -20.92 -0.14 19.84
CA THR A 386 -19.62 -0.72 20.20
C THR A 386 -19.11 -1.68 19.13
N LEU A 387 -17.82 -2.04 19.19
CA LEU A 387 -17.24 -3.00 18.25
C LEU A 387 -17.83 -4.42 18.39
N TRP A 388 -18.30 -4.79 19.59
CA TRP A 388 -19.09 -6.02 19.79
C TRP A 388 -20.43 -5.97 19.05
N ASP A 389 -21.01 -4.80 18.85
CA ASP A 389 -22.28 -4.67 18.13
C ASP A 389 -22.06 -4.69 16.60
N VAL A 390 -20.89 -4.27 16.10
CA VAL A 390 -20.46 -4.54 14.71
C VAL A 390 -20.30 -6.04 14.47
N ALA A 391 -19.63 -6.76 15.39
CA ALA A 391 -19.47 -8.20 15.30
C ALA A 391 -20.82 -8.93 15.28
N LYS A 392 -21.75 -8.56 16.19
CA LYS A 392 -23.12 -9.11 16.22
C LYS A 392 -23.94 -8.76 14.98
N PHE A 393 -23.74 -7.59 14.38
CA PHE A 393 -24.41 -7.19 13.14
C PHE A 393 -23.99 -8.06 11.95
N LEU A 394 -22.68 -8.25 11.74
CA LEU A 394 -22.18 -9.13 10.68
C LEU A 394 -22.55 -10.61 10.94
N HIS A 395 -22.55 -11.05 12.20
CA HIS A 395 -22.95 -12.41 12.59
C HIS A 395 -24.45 -12.69 12.30
N LYS A 396 -25.34 -11.75 12.65
CA LYS A 396 -26.78 -11.80 12.31
C LYS A 396 -27.03 -11.73 10.79
N LEU A 397 -26.09 -11.22 9.99
CA LEU A 397 -26.10 -11.27 8.53
C LEU A 397 -25.47 -12.55 7.94
N GLY A 398 -25.06 -13.52 8.78
CA GLY A 398 -24.53 -14.81 8.33
C GLY A 398 -23.03 -14.85 8.05
N ALA A 399 -22.26 -13.83 8.45
CA ALA A 399 -20.80 -13.87 8.34
C ALA A 399 -20.20 -14.95 9.26
N VAL A 400 -19.40 -15.85 8.68
CA VAL A 400 -18.65 -16.89 9.41
C VAL A 400 -17.28 -16.38 9.87
N ASP A 401 -16.63 -15.53 9.07
CA ASP A 401 -15.45 -14.78 9.46
C ASP A 401 -15.69 -13.28 9.23
N ALA A 402 -15.12 -12.43 10.08
CA ALA A 402 -15.20 -10.97 9.91
C ALA A 402 -14.05 -10.24 10.61
N MET A 403 -13.74 -9.04 10.12
CA MET A 403 -12.74 -8.14 10.68
C MET A 403 -13.15 -6.67 10.60
N ASN A 404 -12.59 -5.86 11.50
CA ASN A 404 -12.69 -4.40 11.45
C ASN A 404 -11.60 -3.80 10.52
N LEU A 405 -11.87 -2.66 9.90
CA LEU A 405 -10.96 -1.87 9.02
C LEU A 405 -10.63 -0.51 9.66
N ASP A 406 -9.95 0.41 8.97
CA ASP A 406 -9.75 1.76 9.53
C ASP A 406 -11.10 2.47 9.76
N GLY A 407 -11.16 3.33 10.78
CA GLY A 407 -12.41 3.89 11.28
C GLY A 407 -12.29 5.34 11.73
N GLY A 408 -13.21 5.78 12.60
CA GLY A 408 -13.36 7.19 12.94
C GLY A 408 -13.60 8.01 11.68
N GLY A 409 -12.88 9.11 11.51
CA GLY A 409 -12.99 9.97 10.32
C GLY A 409 -12.58 9.32 8.99
N SER A 410 -11.94 8.14 8.97
CA SER A 410 -11.71 7.39 7.73
C SER A 410 -12.99 6.72 7.19
N THR A 411 -13.96 6.45 8.07
CA THR A 411 -15.18 5.69 7.76
C THR A 411 -15.97 6.39 6.65
N THR A 412 -15.91 5.82 5.46
CA THR A 412 -16.52 6.39 4.26
C THR A 412 -16.95 5.26 3.33
N MET A 413 -18.19 5.35 2.81
CA MET A 413 -18.66 4.54 1.69
C MET A 413 -19.15 5.45 0.56
N VAL A 414 -18.85 5.04 -0.67
CA VAL A 414 -19.26 5.68 -1.91
C VAL A 414 -20.05 4.68 -2.75
N VAL A 415 -21.18 5.10 -3.31
CA VAL A 415 -22.09 4.30 -4.14
C VAL A 415 -22.51 5.14 -5.35
N HIS A 416 -22.36 4.60 -6.57
CA HIS A 416 -22.55 5.32 -7.83
C HIS A 416 -21.90 6.73 -7.84
N GLY A 417 -20.65 6.82 -7.36
CA GLY A 417 -19.89 8.07 -7.23
C GLY A 417 -20.29 8.99 -6.07
N ASN A 418 -21.43 8.76 -5.42
CA ASN A 418 -21.94 9.58 -4.33
C ASN A 418 -21.49 9.07 -2.96
N THR A 419 -21.08 9.96 -2.06
CA THR A 419 -20.75 9.56 -0.67
C THR A 419 -22.04 9.34 0.12
N VAL A 420 -22.22 8.16 0.73
CA VAL A 420 -23.47 7.80 1.42
C VAL A 420 -23.41 7.97 2.94
N THR A 421 -22.21 7.95 3.53
CA THR A 421 -21.91 8.20 4.95
C THR A 421 -22.01 9.68 5.34
N ARG A 422 -22.48 9.98 6.55
CA ARG A 422 -22.72 11.35 7.09
C ARG A 422 -21.49 12.23 7.12
N ASN A 423 -20.31 11.64 7.28
CA ASN A 423 -19.03 12.34 7.22
C ASN A 423 -18.79 13.10 5.89
N ALA A 424 -19.61 12.87 4.84
CA ALA A 424 -19.59 13.62 3.58
C ALA A 424 -19.72 15.15 3.75
N ASN A 425 -20.50 15.61 4.73
CA ASN A 425 -21.03 16.98 4.76
C ASN A 425 -20.01 18.10 5.06
N SER A 426 -18.73 17.80 5.28
CA SER A 426 -17.67 18.81 5.41
C SER A 426 -16.27 18.28 5.06
N HIS A 427 -16.14 17.64 3.90
CA HIS A 427 -14.95 16.93 3.38
C HIS A 427 -14.70 15.54 3.99
N GLN A 428 -14.51 14.54 3.11
CA GLN A 428 -14.01 13.21 3.48
C GLN A 428 -12.56 13.30 3.99
N ARG A 429 -12.16 12.39 4.88
CA ARG A 429 -10.74 12.19 5.21
C ARG A 429 -10.04 11.50 4.03
N HIS A 430 -8.90 12.03 3.60
CA HIS A 430 -8.06 11.35 2.63
C HIS A 430 -7.40 10.10 3.26
N VAL A 431 -7.44 8.98 2.55
CA VAL A 431 -6.93 7.67 2.98
C VAL A 431 -5.89 7.12 1.99
N ALA A 432 -4.98 6.29 2.49
CA ALA A 432 -3.94 5.66 1.67
C ALA A 432 -4.49 4.60 0.71
N SER A 433 -5.53 3.87 1.15
CA SER A 433 -6.15 2.80 0.38
C SER A 433 -7.66 2.68 0.62
N SER A 434 -8.35 2.17 -0.40
CA SER A 434 -9.78 1.82 -0.37
C SER A 434 -9.97 0.39 -0.92
N ILE A 435 -11.13 -0.22 -0.70
CA ILE A 435 -11.62 -1.36 -1.47
C ILE A 435 -12.59 -0.79 -2.51
N ALA A 436 -12.40 -1.13 -3.78
CA ALA A 436 -13.26 -0.74 -4.89
C ALA A 436 -13.99 -1.98 -5.44
N VAL A 437 -15.27 -1.79 -5.79
CA VAL A 437 -16.12 -2.76 -6.49
C VAL A 437 -16.30 -2.23 -7.92
N VAL A 438 -15.67 -2.88 -8.90
CA VAL A 438 -15.68 -2.46 -10.31
C VAL A 438 -16.58 -3.38 -11.12
N ASP A 439 -17.57 -2.84 -11.83
CA ASP A 439 -18.42 -3.62 -12.74
C ASP A 439 -17.63 -3.96 -14.01
N MET A 440 -17.38 -5.25 -14.22
CA MET A 440 -16.55 -5.71 -15.33
C MET A 440 -17.22 -5.49 -16.69
N ARG A 441 -18.56 -5.43 -16.73
CA ARG A 441 -19.33 -5.17 -17.95
C ARG A 441 -19.10 -3.73 -18.42
N THR A 442 -19.20 -2.79 -17.48
CA THR A 442 -18.89 -1.37 -17.70
C THR A 442 -17.41 -1.16 -18.03
N ALA A 443 -16.50 -1.88 -17.37
CA ALA A 443 -15.06 -1.81 -17.66
C ALA A 443 -14.74 -2.31 -19.09
N MET A 444 -15.34 -3.43 -19.53
CA MET A 444 -15.21 -3.94 -20.88
C MET A 444 -15.76 -2.97 -21.92
N GLN A 445 -16.96 -2.42 -21.71
CA GLN A 445 -17.55 -1.44 -22.63
C GLN A 445 -16.71 -0.15 -22.73
N ASN A 446 -16.18 0.33 -21.61
CA ASN A 446 -15.28 1.49 -21.59
C ASN A 446 -13.94 1.22 -22.31
N ASN A 447 -13.46 -0.02 -22.36
CA ASN A 447 -12.27 -0.39 -23.13
C ASN A 447 -12.56 -0.51 -24.63
N LEU A 448 -13.71 -1.06 -25.01
CA LEU A 448 -14.17 -1.08 -26.41
C LEU A 448 -14.35 0.34 -26.96
N ASN A 449 -14.96 1.23 -26.18
CA ASN A 449 -15.13 2.66 -26.52
C ASN A 449 -13.82 3.47 -26.50
N ARG A 450 -12.67 2.85 -26.21
CA ARG A 450 -11.33 3.48 -26.25
C ARG A 450 -10.46 2.99 -27.42
N VAL A 451 -10.97 2.06 -28.24
CA VAL A 451 -10.32 1.70 -29.51
C VAL A 451 -10.37 2.94 -30.43
N PRO A 452 -9.23 3.45 -30.93
CA PRO A 452 -9.23 4.51 -31.93
C PRO A 452 -9.99 4.06 -33.19
N PRO A 453 -10.58 4.97 -33.98
CA PRO A 453 -11.17 4.60 -35.26
C PRO A 453 -10.13 3.85 -36.10
N GLU A 454 -10.51 2.68 -36.59
CA GLU A 454 -9.66 1.77 -37.34
C GLU A 454 -9.04 2.52 -38.53
N THR A 455 -7.70 2.53 -38.61
CA THR A 455 -7.00 3.18 -39.71
C THR A 455 -7.33 2.43 -40.99
N ALA A 456 -8.13 3.06 -41.86
CA ALA A 456 -8.61 2.48 -43.11
C ALA A 456 -7.48 1.79 -43.88
N GLU A 457 -7.80 0.63 -44.46
CA GLU A 457 -6.83 -0.22 -45.16
C GLU A 457 -6.08 0.58 -46.23
N PRO A 458 -4.77 0.34 -46.42
CA PRO A 458 -4.00 1.03 -47.44
C PRO A 458 -4.50 0.61 -48.83
N THR A 459 -5.21 1.52 -49.50
CA THR A 459 -5.69 1.33 -50.87
C THR A 459 -4.53 0.95 -51.80
N GLU A 460 -4.66 -0.18 -52.48
CA GLU A 460 -3.60 -0.70 -53.35
C GLU A 460 -3.22 0.31 -54.45
N THR A 461 -1.94 0.67 -54.49
CA THR A 461 -1.39 1.48 -55.58
C THR A 461 -1.30 0.63 -56.85
N PRO A 462 -1.90 1.04 -57.99
CA PRO A 462 -1.78 0.27 -59.22
C PRO A 462 -0.32 0.23 -59.72
N PRO A 463 0.09 -0.85 -60.41
CA PRO A 463 1.48 -1.02 -60.82
C PRO A 463 1.94 0.06 -61.80
N ALA A 464 3.19 0.52 -61.63
CA ALA A 464 3.82 1.45 -62.54
C ALA A 464 3.99 0.84 -63.93
N LYS A 465 3.82 1.65 -64.98
CA LYS A 465 4.20 1.28 -66.34
C LYS A 465 5.72 1.42 -66.50
N GLU A 466 6.32 0.47 -67.19
CA GLU A 466 7.68 0.60 -67.71
C GLU A 466 7.69 1.60 -68.87
N GLU A 467 8.56 2.61 -68.82
CA GLU A 467 9.03 3.33 -69.99
C GLU A 467 10.57 3.34 -69.98
N THR A 468 11.15 3.08 -71.15
CA THR A 468 12.58 2.78 -71.33
C THR A 468 13.34 3.97 -71.88
N SER A 469 14.49 4.32 -71.28
CA SER A 469 15.53 5.07 -71.99
C SER A 469 16.96 4.71 -71.56
N GLU A 470 17.67 4.22 -72.57
CA GLU A 470 19.09 3.90 -72.78
C GLU A 470 20.18 4.38 -71.80
N PHE A 471 21.19 3.52 -71.66
CA PHE A 471 22.49 3.79 -71.02
C PHE A 471 23.44 4.54 -71.97
N THR A 472 24.30 5.43 -71.45
CA THR A 472 25.59 5.79 -72.06
C THR A 472 26.60 6.13 -70.95
N VAL A 473 27.87 5.76 -71.16
CA VAL A 473 28.91 5.69 -70.11
C VAL A 473 30.02 6.73 -70.35
N GLN A 474 30.56 7.32 -69.28
CA GLN A 474 31.94 7.83 -69.27
C GLN A 474 32.63 7.68 -67.89
N LYS A 475 33.95 7.90 -67.85
CA LYS A 475 34.89 7.40 -66.82
C LYS A 475 35.30 8.44 -65.74
N PRO A 476 35.96 8.03 -64.63
CA PRO A 476 36.27 8.89 -63.48
C PRO A 476 37.73 9.37 -63.37
N SER A 477 37.94 10.38 -62.50
CA SER A 477 39.21 10.78 -61.84
C SER A 477 38.85 11.27 -60.42
N GLN A 478 39.58 10.93 -59.35
CA GLN A 478 40.68 11.72 -58.73
C GLN A 478 40.36 13.23 -58.55
N THR A 479 40.52 13.87 -57.38
CA THR A 479 40.88 13.45 -55.99
C THR A 479 40.22 14.48 -55.00
N GLU A 480 40.51 14.69 -53.71
CA GLU A 480 41.57 14.30 -52.75
C GLU A 480 41.06 14.37 -51.27
N GLU A 481 41.92 14.18 -50.26
CA GLU A 481 41.64 14.38 -48.82
C GLU A 481 42.34 15.66 -48.31
N PRO A 482 41.86 16.33 -47.23
CA PRO A 482 42.74 16.41 -46.06
C PRO A 482 42.08 16.54 -44.66
N ALA A 483 42.69 15.83 -43.70
CA ALA A 483 43.06 16.25 -42.33
C ALA A 483 42.00 16.68 -41.28
N ALA A 484 42.22 16.20 -40.05
CA ALA A 484 41.52 16.60 -38.83
C ALA A 484 42.37 17.57 -37.97
N VAL A 485 41.71 18.36 -37.11
CA VAL A 485 42.35 19.23 -36.10
C VAL A 485 41.57 19.16 -34.79
N MET A 486 42.28 19.03 -33.67
CA MET A 486 41.75 19.19 -32.30
C MET A 486 42.23 20.51 -31.68
N PRO A 487 41.47 21.13 -30.75
CA PRO A 487 41.98 22.16 -29.84
C PRO A 487 42.35 21.56 -28.47
N GLU A 488 43.44 22.05 -27.88
CA GLU A 488 43.94 21.66 -26.55
C GLU A 488 43.34 22.53 -25.42
N ALA A 489 43.69 22.20 -24.17
CA ALA A 489 43.31 22.94 -22.97
C ALA A 489 44.43 23.90 -22.49
N PRO A 490 44.12 24.88 -21.61
CA PRO A 490 45.13 25.66 -20.90
C PRO A 490 45.19 25.36 -19.38
N GLU A 491 46.38 25.12 -18.87
CA GLU A 491 46.78 25.52 -17.49
C GLU A 491 47.10 27.04 -17.52
N ASP A 492 47.25 27.82 -16.44
CA ASP A 492 47.89 27.59 -15.14
C ASP A 492 47.52 28.76 -14.16
N LEU A 493 48.22 28.84 -13.03
CA LEU A 493 48.42 29.96 -12.09
C LEU A 493 47.48 30.10 -10.87
N MET A 494 48.09 29.71 -9.75
CA MET A 494 47.79 29.96 -8.33
C MET A 494 47.14 31.33 -7.99
N GLN A 495 46.26 31.31 -6.97
CA GLN A 495 46.55 31.95 -5.67
C GLN A 495 45.57 31.51 -4.56
N SER A 496 46.00 31.61 -3.30
CA SER A 496 45.24 31.20 -2.10
C SER A 496 45.16 32.35 -1.09
N PRO A 497 44.01 32.54 -0.41
CA PRO A 497 43.99 33.28 0.84
C PRO A 497 43.40 32.47 2.03
N ALA A 498 44.25 32.32 3.06
CA ALA A 498 43.99 32.33 4.49
C ALA A 498 42.64 31.81 5.06
N GLN A 499 42.74 30.85 5.98
CA GLN A 499 41.68 30.45 6.91
C GLN A 499 41.32 31.58 7.90
N GLN A 500 40.06 31.64 8.34
CA GLN A 500 39.67 32.29 9.60
C GLN A 500 38.74 31.36 10.43
N PRO A 501 38.82 31.39 11.77
CA PRO A 501 38.22 30.36 12.61
C PRO A 501 36.72 30.57 12.87
N ILE A 502 35.91 29.57 12.51
CA ILE A 502 34.48 29.52 12.85
C ILE A 502 34.32 29.05 14.31
N LYS A 503 33.63 29.84 15.13
CA LYS A 503 33.33 29.49 16.54
C LYS A 503 32.26 28.39 16.61
N PRO A 504 32.37 27.41 17.53
CA PRO A 504 31.37 26.35 17.66
C PRO A 504 30.04 26.88 18.24
N PRO A 505 28.88 26.44 17.73
CA PRO A 505 27.58 26.77 18.31
C PRO A 505 27.37 26.04 19.65
N LYS A 506 26.58 26.65 20.54
CA LYS A 506 26.32 26.14 21.89
C LYS A 506 25.45 24.86 21.85
N LYS A 507 25.79 23.87 22.69
CA LYS A 507 24.92 22.72 22.97
C LYS A 507 23.61 23.22 23.61
N HIS A 508 22.48 23.03 22.95
CA HIS A 508 21.18 23.10 23.61
C HIS A 508 20.76 21.70 24.07
N LEU A 509 20.61 21.55 25.38
CA LEU A 509 20.06 20.37 26.02
C LEU A 509 18.53 20.38 25.82
N PHE A 510 17.96 19.30 25.29
CA PHE A 510 16.51 19.05 25.36
C PHE A 510 16.28 17.65 25.92
N GLY A 511 15.42 17.57 26.93
CA GLY A 511 15.25 16.39 27.77
C GLY A 511 14.33 15.32 27.17
N LEU A 512 14.46 14.10 27.71
CA LEU A 512 13.50 13.03 27.49
C LEU A 512 12.16 13.38 28.15
N PHE A 513 11.06 12.97 27.52
CA PHE A 513 9.81 12.65 28.21
C PHE A 513 9.39 11.23 27.80
N HIS A 514 8.72 10.52 28.73
CA HIS A 514 8.28 9.12 28.58
C HIS A 514 6.90 9.02 27.90
#